data_AF-A0A3A8TE97-F1
#
_entry.id   AF-A0A3A8TE97-F1
#
_cell.length_a   1.000
_cell.length_b   1.000
_cell.length_c   1.000
_cell.angle_alpha   90.00
_cell.angle_beta   90.00
_cell.angle_gamma   90.00
#
_symmetry.space_group_name_H-M   'P 1'
#
loop_
_entity.id
_entity.type
_entity.pdbx_description
1 polymer ?
#
loop_
_entity_poly.entity_id
_entity_poly.type
_entity_poly.pdbx_seq_one_letter_code
_entity_poly.pdbx_strand_id
1 'polypeptide(L)'
;MIIRNSPVRQPQTSGTDSPTARPAAPAARNVVKDSFSPGTTAAQRTGAISKAPPGDHGKLMNEYLTGARPPPADFEQVMGYKPYAIQTPHGQRMQDPLGYASVPGQIGPVKEFDKAAKTHDYGYDLLRYYDRKGTPLKPEARKAADAQFRSDMFDYANDQKGTMSKFKYRAWAQIYATAVELNSVRQGNGPP
;
A
#
# COMPACT_ATOMS: atom_id res chain seq x y z
N MET A 1 -58.77 28.34 -8.93
CA MET A 1 -59.36 27.04 -8.53
C MET A 1 -58.33 26.29 -7.71
N ILE A 2 -58.57 26.15 -6.41
CA ILE A 2 -57.74 25.39 -5.46
C ILE A 2 -58.43 24.04 -5.29
N ILE A 3 -57.77 22.93 -5.62
CA ILE A 3 -58.29 21.59 -5.32
C ILE A 3 -57.37 20.94 -4.30
N ARG A 4 -57.99 20.64 -3.15
CA ARG A 4 -57.41 20.16 -1.90
C ARG A 4 -57.24 18.64 -1.95
N ASN A 5 -56.08 18.16 -1.49
CA ASN A 5 -55.82 16.74 -1.26
C ASN A 5 -56.53 16.29 0.03
N SER A 6 -57.19 15.12 0.03
CA SER A 6 -57.80 14.49 1.21
C SER A 6 -57.18 13.11 1.47
N PRO A 7 -57.15 12.63 2.74
CA PRO A 7 -56.16 11.68 3.23
C PRO A 7 -56.63 10.22 3.17
N VAL A 8 -55.68 9.28 3.03
CA VAL A 8 -55.96 7.84 3.16
C VAL A 8 -55.51 7.32 4.53
N ARG A 9 -56.44 6.60 5.13
CA ARG A 9 -56.57 6.13 6.52
C ARG A 9 -55.65 4.94 6.82
N GLN A 10 -54.97 4.96 7.98
CA GLN A 10 -54.27 3.81 8.54
C GLN A 10 -55.26 2.80 9.17
N PRO A 11 -54.98 1.50 9.11
CA PRO A 11 -55.51 0.52 10.06
C PRO A 11 -54.45 0.16 11.12
N GLN A 12 -54.83 0.22 12.39
CA GLN A 12 -54.18 -0.47 13.50
C GLN A 12 -55.03 -1.68 13.90
N THR A 13 -54.41 -2.86 14.04
CA THR A 13 -54.90 -3.91 14.95
C THR A 13 -53.72 -4.68 15.53
N SER A 14 -53.69 -4.72 16.85
CA SER A 14 -52.82 -5.48 17.75
C SER A 14 -53.23 -6.97 17.79
N GLY A 15 -52.26 -7.88 18.00
CA GLY A 15 -52.53 -9.30 18.28
C GLY A 15 -51.27 -10.15 18.35
N THR A 16 -50.91 -10.53 19.58
CA THR A 16 -49.82 -11.37 20.13
C THR A 16 -49.61 -12.77 19.52
N ASP A 17 -48.34 -13.18 19.31
CA ASP A 17 -47.72 -14.37 19.94
C ASP A 17 -46.23 -14.55 19.52
N SER A 18 -45.37 -14.81 20.51
CA SER A 18 -43.93 -15.16 20.42
C SER A 18 -43.74 -16.69 20.57
N PRO A 19 -42.55 -17.32 20.41
CA PRO A 19 -41.37 -17.01 19.59
C PRO A 19 -40.93 -18.24 18.75
N THR A 20 -40.77 -18.11 17.43
CA THR A 20 -40.07 -19.16 16.64
C THR A 20 -38.65 -18.70 16.31
N ALA A 21 -37.68 -19.44 16.82
CA ALA A 21 -36.25 -19.20 16.66
C ALA A 21 -35.87 -18.95 15.19
N ARG A 22 -35.23 -17.81 14.93
CA ARG A 22 -34.66 -17.49 13.61
C ARG A 22 -33.25 -18.07 13.52
N PRO A 23 -32.92 -18.80 12.43
CA PRO A 23 -31.68 -19.54 12.30
C PRO A 23 -30.42 -18.66 12.29
N ALA A 24 -29.32 -19.27 12.74
CA ALA A 24 -28.00 -18.68 12.88
C ALA A 24 -27.53 -17.90 11.63
N ALA A 25 -26.85 -16.78 11.88
CA ALA A 25 -26.19 -15.99 10.85
C ALA A 25 -25.22 -16.86 10.02
N PRO A 26 -25.15 -16.67 8.69
CA PRO A 26 -24.21 -17.41 7.86
C PRO A 26 -22.78 -17.10 8.28
N ALA A 27 -21.96 -18.16 8.32
CA ALA A 27 -20.55 -18.13 8.71
C ALA A 27 -19.77 -17.05 7.96
N ALA A 28 -18.90 -16.37 8.71
CA ALA A 28 -17.97 -15.36 8.22
C ALA A 28 -17.25 -15.84 6.95
N ARG A 29 -17.35 -15.03 5.89
CA ARG A 29 -16.60 -15.21 4.65
C ARG A 29 -15.10 -15.21 4.95
N ASN A 30 -14.44 -16.31 4.59
CA ASN A 30 -13.00 -16.49 4.36
C ASN A 30 -12.09 -15.45 5.04
N VAL A 31 -11.65 -15.74 6.26
CA VAL A 31 -10.50 -15.07 6.87
C VAL A 31 -9.28 -15.41 6.02
N VAL A 32 -8.82 -14.44 5.22
CA VAL A 32 -7.52 -14.52 4.55
C VAL A 32 -6.47 -14.68 5.65
N LYS A 33 -5.75 -15.81 5.64
CA LYS A 33 -4.65 -16.04 6.58
C LYS A 33 -3.58 -14.99 6.32
N ASP A 34 -3.28 -14.19 7.34
CA ASP A 34 -2.11 -13.33 7.35
C ASP A 34 -0.84 -14.20 7.28
N SER A 35 -0.11 -14.10 6.18
CA SER A 35 1.11 -14.88 5.91
C SER A 35 2.33 -14.32 6.62
N PHE A 36 2.25 -14.07 7.93
CA PHE A 36 3.41 -13.65 8.74
C PHE A 36 3.97 -14.82 9.56
N SER A 37 5.31 -14.94 9.61
CA SER A 37 6.02 -15.98 10.34
C SER A 37 5.71 -15.95 11.85
N PRO A 38 5.43 -17.11 12.49
CA PRO A 38 5.07 -17.20 13.91
C PRO A 38 6.34 -17.19 14.77
N GLY A 39 6.92 -16.02 15.03
CA GLY A 39 8.19 -15.90 15.77
C GLY A 39 8.25 -14.80 16.84
N THR A 40 7.14 -14.18 17.23
CA THR A 40 7.14 -13.11 18.24
C THR A 40 5.83 -13.09 19.01
N THR A 41 5.90 -13.08 20.34
CA THR A 41 4.76 -13.10 21.27
C THR A 41 3.84 -11.89 21.05
N ALA A 42 2.53 -12.13 21.12
CA ALA A 42 1.48 -11.15 20.82
C ALA A 42 1.57 -9.84 21.62
N ALA A 43 2.19 -9.86 22.81
CA ALA A 43 2.39 -8.68 23.64
C ALA A 43 3.35 -7.65 23.00
N GLN A 44 4.35 -8.08 22.23
CA GLN A 44 5.25 -7.17 21.51
C GLN A 44 4.58 -6.52 20.27
N ARG A 45 3.41 -7.01 19.82
CA ARG A 45 2.64 -6.43 18.70
C ARG A 45 1.77 -5.24 19.09
N THR A 46 1.64 -4.94 20.39
CA THR A 46 0.86 -3.78 20.89
C THR A 46 1.74 -2.56 21.16
N GLY A 47 2.98 -2.55 20.64
CA GLY A 47 3.91 -1.44 20.79
C GLY A 47 3.40 -0.17 20.12
N ALA A 48 2.94 0.77 20.94
CA ALA A 48 2.75 2.20 20.66
C ALA A 48 2.55 2.56 19.18
N ILE A 49 1.31 2.35 18.74
CA ILE A 49 0.74 2.86 17.49
C ILE A 49 1.07 4.37 17.42
N SER A 50 1.68 4.79 16.31
CA SER A 50 1.74 6.17 15.77
C SER A 50 3.14 6.74 15.54
N LYS A 51 4.18 6.36 16.27
CA LYS A 51 5.50 7.00 16.13
C LYS A 51 6.45 6.20 15.24
N ALA A 52 7.29 6.92 14.49
CA ALA A 52 8.42 6.33 13.79
C ALA A 52 9.30 5.56 14.78
N PRO A 53 9.56 4.26 14.54
CA PRO A 53 10.51 3.50 15.32
C PRO A 53 11.88 4.18 15.29
N PRO A 54 12.57 4.31 16.45
CA PRO A 54 13.93 4.85 16.45
C PRO A 54 14.88 3.91 15.68
N GLY A 55 15.98 4.47 15.16
CA GLY A 55 17.06 3.71 14.53
C GLY A 55 17.30 4.09 13.08
N ASP A 56 17.73 3.10 12.28
CA ASP A 56 18.00 3.24 10.86
C ASP A 56 16.69 3.21 10.07
N HIS A 57 16.27 4.37 9.57
CA HIS A 57 15.04 4.51 8.79
C HIS A 57 15.15 3.94 7.36
N GLY A 58 16.36 3.75 6.83
CA GLY A 58 16.58 3.04 5.58
C GLY A 58 16.33 1.54 5.74
N LYS A 59 16.88 0.93 6.80
CA LYS A 59 16.58 -0.47 7.16
C LYS A 59 15.08 -0.66 7.45
N LEU A 60 14.49 0.26 8.21
CA LEU A 60 13.05 0.28 8.48
C LEU A 60 12.22 0.27 7.19
N MET A 61 12.56 1.15 6.24
CA MET A 61 11.86 1.21 4.96
C MET A 61 11.97 -0.12 4.21
N ASN A 62 13.16 -0.69 4.11
CA ASN A 62 13.36 -1.98 3.44
C ASN A 62 12.54 -3.11 4.07
N GLU A 63 12.42 -3.15 5.40
CA GLU A 63 11.58 -4.14 6.09
C GLU A 63 10.10 -4.00 5.72
N TYR A 64 9.59 -2.77 5.63
CA TYR A 64 8.22 -2.55 5.16
C TYR A 64 8.05 -2.95 3.70
N LEU A 65 8.96 -2.53 2.81
CA LEU A 65 8.85 -2.79 1.38
C LEU A 65 8.96 -4.28 1.03
N THR A 66 9.69 -5.06 1.83
CA THR A 66 9.88 -6.51 1.62
C THR A 66 8.85 -7.36 2.36
N GLY A 67 7.98 -6.76 3.17
CA GLY A 67 7.00 -7.49 3.99
C GLY A 67 7.59 -8.14 5.24
N ALA A 68 8.89 -7.98 5.51
CA ALA A 68 9.51 -8.41 6.77
C ALA A 68 8.90 -7.70 7.99
N ARG A 69 8.29 -6.54 7.77
CA ARG A 69 7.48 -5.81 8.74
C ARG A 69 6.08 -5.55 8.18
N PRO A 70 5.00 -5.86 8.94
CA PRO A 70 3.63 -5.56 8.51
C PRO A 70 3.42 -4.03 8.45
N PRO A 71 2.48 -3.53 7.63
CA PRO A 71 2.10 -2.11 7.63
C PRO A 71 1.71 -1.63 9.05
N PRO A 72 1.88 -0.33 9.36
CA PRO A 72 1.35 0.25 10.60
C PRO A 72 -0.14 -0.08 10.77
N ALA A 73 -0.57 -0.38 12.00
CA ALA A 73 -1.91 -0.92 12.26
C ALA A 73 -3.05 0.03 11.84
N ASP A 74 -2.82 1.34 11.93
CA ASP A 74 -3.73 2.42 11.52
C ASP A 74 -3.41 2.98 10.12
N PHE A 75 -2.52 2.34 9.36
CA PHE A 75 -2.13 2.80 8.02
C PHE A 75 -3.35 2.91 7.10
N GLU A 76 -4.23 1.91 7.07
CA GLU A 76 -5.44 1.94 6.23
C GLU A 76 -6.37 3.09 6.60
N GLN A 77 -6.49 3.41 7.88
CA GLN A 77 -7.32 4.53 8.36
C GLN A 77 -6.73 5.88 7.96
N VAL A 78 -5.39 6.01 7.92
CA VAL A 78 -4.68 7.27 7.64
C VAL A 78 -4.45 7.47 6.14
N MET A 79 -4.19 6.40 5.38
CA MET A 79 -3.83 6.44 3.95
C MET A 79 -4.98 6.03 3.03
N GLY A 80 -6.04 5.39 3.56
CA GLY A 80 -7.26 5.08 2.81
C GLY A 80 -7.21 3.80 1.97
N TYR A 81 -6.18 2.97 2.13
CA TYR A 81 -6.09 1.66 1.48
C TYR A 81 -5.30 0.65 2.32
N LYS A 82 -5.51 -0.64 2.03
CA LYS A 82 -4.74 -1.73 2.61
C LYS A 82 -3.63 -2.18 1.66
N PRO A 83 -2.34 -2.04 2.02
CA PRO A 83 -1.25 -2.59 1.24
C PRO A 83 -1.34 -4.11 1.15
N TYR A 84 -0.87 -4.70 0.05
CA TYR A 84 -0.86 -6.14 -0.14
C TYR A 84 0.52 -6.65 -0.55
N ALA A 85 0.82 -7.88 -0.15
CA ALA A 85 2.06 -8.55 -0.51
C ALA A 85 1.92 -9.24 -1.87
N ILE A 86 2.98 -9.16 -2.68
CA ILE A 86 3.18 -10.00 -3.85
C ILE A 86 4.49 -10.78 -3.73
N GLN A 87 4.53 -11.96 -4.35
CA GLN A 87 5.78 -12.66 -4.57
C GLN A 87 6.35 -12.27 -5.94
N THR A 88 7.60 -11.84 -5.97
CA THR A 88 8.39 -11.66 -7.20
C THR A 88 9.47 -12.76 -7.27
N PRO A 89 10.11 -12.98 -8.43
CA PRO A 89 11.29 -13.83 -8.53
C PRO A 89 12.44 -13.40 -7.60
N HIS A 90 12.47 -12.12 -7.21
CA HIS A 90 13.52 -11.49 -6.38
C HIS A 90 13.06 -11.23 -4.94
N GLY A 91 12.06 -11.99 -4.47
CA GLY A 91 11.51 -11.91 -3.12
C GLY A 91 10.15 -11.22 -3.03
N GLN A 92 9.64 -11.15 -1.80
CA GLN A 92 8.35 -10.51 -1.52
C GLN A 92 8.46 -8.99 -1.64
N ARG A 93 7.36 -8.35 -2.08
CA ARG A 93 7.17 -6.90 -2.10
C ARG A 93 5.81 -6.52 -1.57
N MET A 94 5.73 -5.44 -0.81
CA MET A 94 4.48 -4.80 -0.40
C MET A 94 4.11 -3.69 -1.39
N GLN A 95 2.83 -3.60 -1.76
CA GLN A 95 2.36 -2.71 -2.82
C GLN A 95 1.18 -1.84 -2.40
N ASP A 96 1.16 -0.63 -2.95
CA ASP A 96 -0.03 0.21 -3.06
C ASP A 96 -0.91 -0.31 -4.21
N PRO A 97 -2.17 -0.76 -3.96
CA PRO A 97 -3.08 -1.19 -5.02
C PRO A 97 -3.50 -0.07 -5.98
N LEU A 98 -3.38 1.19 -5.57
CA LEU A 98 -3.74 2.37 -6.35
C LEU A 98 -2.53 3.01 -7.05
N GLY A 99 -1.31 2.59 -6.68
CA GLY A 99 -0.06 3.07 -7.26
C GLY A 99 0.07 2.71 -8.74
N TYR A 100 0.89 3.46 -9.46
CA TYR A 100 1.16 3.22 -10.87
C TYR A 100 2.43 3.93 -11.33
N ALA A 101 3.09 3.37 -12.34
CA ALA A 101 4.25 4.00 -12.94
C ALA A 101 3.81 5.29 -13.67
N SER A 102 4.17 6.45 -13.12
CA SER A 102 3.90 7.75 -13.74
C SER A 102 5.13 8.27 -14.48
N VAL A 103 4.92 8.73 -15.72
CA VAL A 103 5.90 9.53 -16.48
C VAL A 103 5.19 10.60 -17.29
N PRO A 104 5.82 11.76 -17.52
CA PRO A 104 5.30 12.77 -18.45
C PRO A 104 4.97 12.15 -19.81
N GLY A 105 3.72 12.28 -20.25
CA GLY A 105 3.24 11.76 -21.53
C GLY A 105 3.07 10.24 -21.63
N GLN A 106 3.21 9.47 -20.53
CA GLN A 106 3.15 7.99 -20.52
C GLN A 106 4.14 7.32 -21.49
N ILE A 107 5.22 8.03 -21.86
CA ILE A 107 6.24 7.52 -22.76
C ILE A 107 7.18 6.62 -21.94
N GLY A 108 7.00 5.31 -22.05
CA GLY A 108 7.87 4.33 -21.41
C GLY A 108 7.16 3.01 -21.07
N PRO A 109 7.89 2.09 -20.42
CA PRO A 109 7.40 0.75 -20.07
C PRO A 109 6.52 0.77 -18.81
N VAL A 110 5.44 1.56 -18.84
CA VAL A 110 4.57 1.82 -17.67
C VAL A 110 3.90 0.55 -17.15
N LYS A 111 3.53 -0.38 -18.04
CA LYS A 111 2.89 -1.65 -17.65
C LYS A 111 3.90 -2.60 -17.06
N GLU A 112 5.09 -2.64 -17.64
CA GLU A 112 6.17 -3.52 -17.22
C GLU A 112 6.75 -3.12 -15.86
N PHE A 113 6.81 -1.81 -15.58
CA PHE A 113 7.29 -1.28 -14.30
C PHE A 113 6.18 -1.03 -13.26
N ASP A 114 4.92 -1.34 -13.57
CA ASP A 114 3.77 -1.15 -12.67
C ASP A 114 4.01 -1.76 -11.28
N LYS A 115 4.54 -2.99 -11.23
CA LYS A 115 4.83 -3.66 -9.96
C LYS A 115 5.92 -2.94 -9.14
N ALA A 116 6.97 -2.46 -9.79
CA ALA A 116 8.04 -1.72 -9.12
C ALA A 116 7.50 -0.37 -8.61
N ALA A 117 6.68 0.32 -9.42
CA ALA A 117 6.08 1.59 -9.06
C ALA A 117 5.12 1.46 -7.87
N LYS A 118 4.25 0.44 -7.85
CA LYS A 118 3.35 0.20 -6.70
C LYS A 118 4.09 -0.05 -5.38
N THR A 119 5.25 -0.71 -5.44
CA THR A 119 6.12 -0.88 -4.27
C THR A 119 6.72 0.45 -3.85
N HIS A 120 7.17 1.26 -4.81
CA HIS A 120 7.75 2.58 -4.58
C HIS A 120 6.74 3.56 -3.97
N ASP A 121 5.52 3.60 -4.51
CA ASP A 121 4.40 4.42 -4.02
C ASP A 121 4.05 4.05 -2.58
N TYR A 122 4.00 2.75 -2.25
CA TYR A 122 3.84 2.31 -0.86
C TYR A 122 4.95 2.84 0.06
N GLY A 123 6.20 2.85 -0.40
CA GLY A 123 7.32 3.45 0.33
C GLY A 123 7.12 4.96 0.57
N TYR A 124 6.65 5.68 -0.44
CA TYR A 124 6.35 7.10 -0.34
C TYR A 124 5.17 7.38 0.59
N ASP A 125 4.18 6.51 0.59
CA ASP A 125 3.04 6.61 1.51
C ASP A 125 3.42 6.32 2.95
N LEU A 126 4.43 5.49 3.22
CA LEU A 126 5.01 5.36 4.56
C LEU A 126 5.69 6.66 5.00
N LEU A 127 6.40 7.36 4.11
CA LEU A 127 6.98 8.68 4.42
C LEU A 127 5.87 9.68 4.79
N ARG A 128 4.81 9.77 3.98
CA ARG A 128 3.64 10.64 4.22
C ARG A 128 2.90 10.27 5.49
N TYR A 129 2.72 8.98 5.73
CA TYR A 129 2.08 8.46 6.94
C TYR A 129 2.83 8.95 8.18
N TYR A 130 4.14 8.72 8.26
CA TYR A 130 4.94 9.12 9.42
C TYR A 130 5.04 10.63 9.61
N ASP A 131 5.03 11.39 8.53
CA ASP A 131 4.92 12.86 8.56
C ASP A 131 3.58 13.32 9.15
N ARG A 132 2.44 12.77 8.68
CA ARG A 132 1.10 13.05 9.24
C ARG A 132 0.97 12.69 10.72
N LYS A 133 1.72 11.70 11.19
CA LYS A 133 1.76 11.30 12.61
C LYS A 133 2.69 12.17 13.47
N GLY A 134 3.36 13.16 12.87
CA GLY A 134 4.26 14.09 13.56
C GLY A 134 5.61 13.49 13.92
N THR A 135 6.00 12.38 13.28
CA THR A 135 7.30 11.72 13.47
C THR A 135 7.90 11.37 12.11
N PRO A 136 8.28 12.37 11.30
CA PRO A 136 8.76 12.12 9.95
C PRO A 136 9.96 11.19 9.95
N LEU A 137 10.01 10.29 8.96
CA LEU A 137 11.20 9.48 8.72
C LEU A 137 12.33 10.37 8.22
N LYS A 138 13.56 9.93 8.53
CA LYS A 138 14.78 10.61 8.10
C LYS A 138 15.04 10.33 6.60
N PRO A 139 15.84 11.17 5.91
CA PRO A 139 16.16 11.04 4.48
C PRO A 139 16.55 9.64 3.99
N GLU A 140 17.16 8.82 4.84
CA GLU A 140 17.60 7.46 4.50
C GLU A 140 16.42 6.55 4.12
N ALA A 141 15.23 6.80 4.68
CA ALA A 141 14.02 6.06 4.30
C ALA A 141 13.64 6.29 2.84
N ARG A 142 13.65 7.55 2.39
CA ARG A 142 13.33 7.87 0.99
C ARG A 142 14.37 7.30 0.04
N LYS A 143 15.65 7.42 0.39
CA LYS A 143 16.74 6.81 -0.39
C LYS A 143 16.60 5.29 -0.49
N ALA A 144 16.19 4.62 0.57
CA ALA A 144 15.94 3.18 0.56
C ALA A 144 14.76 2.82 -0.36
N ALA A 145 13.66 3.59 -0.34
CA ALA A 145 12.55 3.39 -1.26
C ALA A 145 12.96 3.58 -2.73
N ASP A 146 13.68 4.67 -3.03
CA ASP A 146 14.18 4.96 -4.38
C ASP A 146 15.18 3.88 -4.87
N ALA A 147 16.03 3.38 -3.97
CA ALA A 147 16.98 2.29 -4.26
C ALA A 147 16.26 0.96 -4.53
N GLN A 148 15.22 0.62 -3.76
CA GLN A 148 14.41 -0.57 -4.00
C GLN A 148 13.68 -0.48 -5.35
N PHE A 149 13.13 0.69 -5.68
CA PHE A 149 12.49 0.93 -6.98
C PHE A 149 13.46 0.72 -8.14
N ARG A 150 14.67 1.30 -8.02
CA ARG A 150 15.75 1.07 -8.98
C ARG A 150 16.07 -0.42 -9.11
N SER A 151 16.26 -1.14 -7.99
CA SER A 151 16.56 -2.57 -8.01
C SER A 151 15.49 -3.36 -8.76
N ASP A 152 14.22 -3.18 -8.40
CA ASP A 152 13.11 -3.94 -8.98
C ASP A 152 12.99 -3.72 -10.50
N MET A 153 13.25 -2.50 -11.00
CA MET A 153 13.27 -2.23 -12.44
C MET A 153 14.47 -2.87 -13.16
N PHE A 154 15.66 -2.85 -12.54
CA PHE A 154 16.84 -3.51 -13.11
C PHE A 154 16.72 -5.03 -13.08
N ASP A 155 16.12 -5.59 -12.04
CA ASP A 155 15.80 -7.01 -11.93
C ASP A 155 14.83 -7.42 -13.04
N TYR A 156 13.74 -6.67 -13.23
CA TYR A 156 12.83 -6.88 -14.36
C TYR A 156 13.57 -6.86 -15.70
N ALA A 157 14.47 -5.90 -15.90
CA ALA A 157 15.22 -5.76 -17.13
C ALA A 157 16.19 -6.94 -17.37
N ASN A 158 16.82 -7.45 -16.31
CA ASN A 158 17.76 -8.58 -16.40
C ASN A 158 17.05 -9.92 -16.66
N ASP A 159 15.80 -10.05 -16.23
CA ASP A 159 14.95 -11.22 -16.45
C ASP A 159 14.42 -11.33 -17.89
N GLN A 160 14.56 -10.29 -18.71
CA GLN A 160 14.03 -10.29 -20.06
C GLN A 160 14.78 -11.24 -20.99
N LYS A 161 14.04 -11.86 -21.89
CA LYS A 161 14.60 -12.71 -22.95
C LYS A 161 15.17 -11.83 -24.06
N GLY A 162 16.41 -12.13 -24.46
CA GLY A 162 17.09 -11.47 -25.58
C GLY A 162 17.81 -10.17 -25.21
N THR A 163 18.99 -9.97 -25.79
CA THR A 163 19.90 -8.86 -25.48
C THR A 163 19.27 -7.49 -25.72
N MET A 164 18.48 -7.33 -26.79
CA MET A 164 17.82 -6.07 -27.11
C MET A 164 16.78 -5.66 -26.07
N SER A 165 15.98 -6.60 -25.57
CA SER A 165 15.00 -6.33 -24.51
C SER A 165 15.71 -5.94 -23.22
N LYS A 166 16.74 -6.69 -22.81
CA LYS A 166 17.53 -6.35 -21.62
C LYS A 166 18.09 -4.94 -21.71
N PHE A 167 18.69 -4.59 -22.84
CA PHE A 167 19.22 -3.24 -23.07
C PHE A 167 18.11 -2.17 -22.98
N LYS A 168 16.98 -2.38 -23.67
CA LYS A 168 15.82 -1.47 -23.67
C LYS A 168 15.33 -1.17 -22.26
N TYR A 169 15.06 -2.21 -21.47
CA TYR A 169 14.50 -2.00 -20.13
C TYR A 169 15.54 -1.50 -19.13
N ARG A 170 16.84 -1.83 -19.28
CA ARG A 170 17.90 -1.22 -18.47
C ARG A 170 18.02 0.28 -18.73
N ALA A 171 17.91 0.71 -19.99
CA ALA A 171 17.92 2.13 -20.33
C ALA A 171 16.74 2.86 -19.68
N TRP A 172 15.53 2.29 -19.78
CA TRP A 172 14.36 2.87 -19.11
C TRP A 172 14.46 2.85 -17.58
N ALA A 173 14.95 1.76 -16.98
CA ALA A 173 15.17 1.68 -15.53
C ALA A 173 16.13 2.78 -15.05
N GLN A 174 17.17 3.08 -15.83
CA GLN A 174 18.08 4.18 -15.54
C GLN A 174 17.38 5.54 -15.60
N ILE A 175 16.58 5.78 -16.65
CA ILE A 175 15.84 7.04 -16.81
C ILE A 175 14.90 7.28 -15.63
N TYR A 176 14.09 6.28 -15.28
CA TYR A 176 13.14 6.37 -14.16
C TYR A 176 13.86 6.61 -12.83
N ALA A 177 14.91 5.83 -12.54
CA ALA A 177 15.67 5.96 -11.31
C ALA A 177 16.31 7.36 -11.18
N THR A 178 16.91 7.88 -12.25
CA THR A 178 17.51 9.22 -12.25
C THR A 178 16.45 10.32 -12.09
N ALA A 179 15.30 10.20 -12.75
CA ALA A 179 14.21 11.16 -12.61
C ALA A 179 13.69 11.24 -11.16
N VAL A 180 13.48 10.08 -10.53
CA VAL A 180 13.06 9.99 -9.12
C VAL A 180 14.14 10.55 -8.19
N GLU A 181 15.40 10.15 -8.37
CA GLU A 181 16.51 10.62 -7.53
C GLU A 181 16.67 12.14 -7.59
N LEU A 182 16.59 12.73 -8.78
CA LEU A 182 16.64 14.19 -8.95
C LEU A 182 15.46 14.89 -8.26
N ASN A 183 14.25 14.33 -8.37
CA ASN A 183 13.08 14.87 -7.68
C ASN A 183 13.22 14.74 -6.15
N SER A 184 13.76 13.61 -5.66
CA SER A 184 14.04 13.38 -4.24
C SER A 184 15.05 14.38 -3.69
N VAL A 185 16.14 14.63 -4.42
CA VAL A 185 17.13 15.65 -4.04
C VAL A 185 16.51 17.04 -4.02
N ARG A 186 15.70 17.40 -5.02
CA ARG A 186 14.97 18.68 -5.07
C ARG A 186 14.05 18.89 -3.86
N GLN A 187 13.48 17.81 -3.33
CA GLN A 187 12.58 17.81 -2.17
C GLN A 187 13.32 17.55 -0.84
N GLY A 188 14.65 17.61 -0.82
CA GLY A 188 15.45 17.40 0.40
C GLY A 188 15.38 15.97 0.95
N ASN A 189 14.96 15.00 0.14
CA ASN A 189 14.69 13.61 0.52
C ASN A 189 13.60 13.44 1.61
N GLY A 190 12.73 14.43 1.80
CA GLY A 190 11.59 14.36 2.71
C GLY A 190 10.37 13.64 2.10
N PRO A 191 9.21 13.66 2.75
CA PRO A 191 7.95 13.19 2.17
C PRO A 191 7.63 13.92 0.84
N PRO A 192 7.18 13.20 -0.20
CA PRO A 192 6.84 13.78 -1.50
C PRO A 192 5.41 14.32 -1.59
#